data_AF-A0A2N6E3N1-F1
#
_entry.id   AF-A0A2N6E3N1-F1
#
_cell.length_a   1.000
_cell.length_b   1.000
_cell.length_c   1.000
_cell.angle_alpha   90.00
_cell.angle_beta   90.00
_cell.angle_gamma   90.00
#
_symmetry.space_group_name_H-M   'P 1'
#
loop_
_entity.id
_entity.type
_entity.pdbx_description
1 polymer ?
#
loop_
_entity_poly.entity_id
_entity_poly.type
_entity_poly.pdbx_seq_one_letter_code
_entity_poly.pdbx_strand_id
1 'polypeptide(L)'
;MKHFRRFILWTLVFVFLLFVADQVLMQVPLEAPVVKQVQVFYQDFRTRLVAMVMGEESPKTIGQVIDKSKKKAADSTVEVKKQIENLERKVESVLPQIPIPPPAKPAPKRYVYADEAGAIHFADSLEEVPEAFRKGAQPLQE
;
A
#
# COMPACT_ATOMS: atom_id res chain seq x y z
N MET A 1 20.56 -50.75 -14.95
CA MET A 1 19.93 -50.30 -13.67
C MET A 1 20.84 -49.47 -12.76
N LYS A 2 22.12 -49.81 -12.53
CA LYS A 2 23.02 -49.04 -11.63
C LYS A 2 23.24 -47.59 -12.08
N HIS A 3 23.46 -47.35 -13.37
CA HIS A 3 23.61 -45.99 -13.92
C HIS A 3 22.32 -45.18 -13.83
N PHE A 4 21.16 -45.83 -13.97
CA PHE A 4 19.85 -45.19 -13.83
C PHE A 4 19.53 -44.79 -12.38
N ARG A 5 19.87 -45.64 -11.40
CA ARG A 5 19.76 -45.30 -9.97
C ARG A 5 20.69 -44.15 -9.59
N ARG A 6 21.91 -44.13 -10.12
CA ARG A 6 22.85 -43.02 -9.92
C ARG A 6 22.35 -41.72 -10.56
N PHE A 7 21.77 -41.80 -11.75
CA PHE A 7 21.14 -40.67 -12.41
C PHE A 7 19.95 -40.12 -11.60
N ILE A 8 19.02 -40.96 -11.18
CA ILE A 8 17.89 -40.56 -10.32
C ILE A 8 18.38 -39.92 -9.02
N LEU A 9 19.37 -40.53 -8.36
CA LEU A 9 19.89 -40.01 -7.10
C LEU A 9 20.56 -38.64 -7.30
N TRP A 10 21.26 -38.45 -8.42
CA TRP A 10 21.85 -37.16 -8.78
C TRP A 10 20.80 -36.11 -9.14
N THR A 11 19.74 -36.49 -9.86
CA THR A 11 18.59 -35.62 -10.13
C THR A 11 17.88 -35.20 -8.84
N LEU A 12 17.70 -36.12 -7.89
CA LEU A 12 17.04 -35.83 -6.62
C LEU A 12 17.88 -34.84 -5.79
N VAL A 13 19.20 -35.02 -5.74
CA VAL A 13 20.13 -34.07 -5.12
C VAL A 13 20.09 -32.71 -5.83
N PHE A 14 20.04 -32.69 -7.16
CA PHE A 14 19.96 -31.45 -7.93
C PHE A 14 18.64 -30.70 -7.68
N VAL A 15 17.52 -31.41 -7.63
CA VAL A 15 16.21 -30.82 -7.28
C VAL A 15 16.22 -30.30 -5.85
N PHE A 16 16.82 -31.05 -4.91
CA PHE A 16 16.98 -30.58 -3.53
C PHE A 16 17.82 -29.30 -3.46
N LEU A 17 18.92 -29.23 -4.21
CA LEU A 17 19.76 -28.03 -4.31
C LEU A 17 18.96 -26.83 -4.87
N LEU A 18 18.16 -27.05 -5.91
CA LEU A 18 17.28 -26.01 -6.46
C LEU A 18 16.28 -25.53 -5.42
N PHE A 19 15.72 -26.44 -4.62
CA PHE A 19 14.77 -26.10 -3.57
C PHE A 19 15.41 -25.25 -2.46
N VAL A 20 16.64 -25.57 -2.08
CA VAL A 20 17.42 -24.76 -1.12
C VAL A 20 17.72 -23.38 -1.69
N ALA A 21 18.15 -23.28 -2.94
CA ALA A 21 18.40 -22.00 -3.60
C ALA A 21 17.11 -21.15 -3.68
N ASP A 22 16.00 -21.77 -4.07
CA ASP A 22 14.67 -21.15 -4.11
C ASP A 22 14.22 -20.63 -2.73
N GLN A 23 14.50 -21.37 -1.65
CA GLN A 23 14.27 -20.90 -0.28
C GLN A 23 15.13 -19.70 0.10
N VAL A 24 16.43 -19.72 -0.23
CA VAL A 24 17.35 -18.62 0.08
C VAL A 24 16.87 -17.31 -0.54
N LEU A 25 16.40 -17.33 -1.79
CA LEU A 25 15.87 -16.13 -2.45
C LEU A 25 14.55 -15.63 -1.83
N MET A 26 13.74 -16.50 -1.23
CA MET A 26 12.50 -16.09 -0.54
C MET A 26 12.72 -15.55 0.87
N GLN A 27 13.59 -16.19 1.67
CA GLN A 27 13.63 -15.96 3.12
C GLN A 27 14.88 -15.23 3.63
N VAL A 28 16.01 -15.26 2.90
CA VAL A 28 17.27 -14.69 3.40
C VAL A 28 17.38 -13.23 2.95
N PRO A 29 17.40 -12.24 3.85
CA PRO A 29 17.62 -10.86 3.47
C PRO A 29 19.07 -10.71 3.02
N LEU A 30 19.30 -10.68 1.71
CA LEU A 30 20.63 -10.43 1.18
C LEU A 30 20.94 -8.94 1.40
N GLU A 31 21.93 -8.62 2.22
CA GLU A 31 22.16 -7.25 2.72
C GLU A 31 22.74 -6.31 1.65
N ALA A 32 23.36 -6.84 0.60
CA ALA A 32 23.93 -6.02 -0.46
C ALA A 32 22.84 -5.43 -1.39
N PRO A 33 22.95 -4.14 -1.79
CA PRO A 33 21.88 -3.44 -2.52
C PRO A 33 21.58 -4.07 -3.88
N VAL A 34 22.61 -4.58 -4.58
CA VAL A 34 22.46 -5.22 -5.90
C VAL A 34 21.66 -6.53 -5.81
N VAL A 35 21.88 -7.31 -4.75
CA VAL A 35 21.22 -8.61 -4.57
C VAL A 35 19.79 -8.45 -4.05
N LYS A 36 19.47 -7.38 -3.31
CA LYS A 36 18.09 -7.05 -2.93
C LYS A 36 17.18 -6.84 -4.14
N GLN A 37 17.66 -6.12 -5.15
CA GLN A 37 16.81 -5.80 -6.31
C GLN A 37 16.48 -7.06 -7.13
N VAL A 38 17.46 -7.96 -7.30
CA VAL A 38 17.25 -9.27 -7.92
C VAL A 38 16.32 -10.14 -7.08
N GLN A 39 16.47 -10.11 -5.75
CA GLN A 39 15.63 -10.86 -4.84
C GLN A 39 14.16 -10.42 -4.91
N VAL A 40 13.89 -9.12 -4.89
CA VAL A 40 12.54 -8.55 -5.03
C VAL A 40 11.94 -8.92 -6.38
N PHE A 41 12.71 -8.79 -7.46
CA PHE A 41 12.27 -9.21 -8.80
C PHE A 41 11.93 -10.70 -8.85
N TYR A 42 12.78 -11.55 -8.28
CA TYR A 42 12.57 -13.00 -8.25
C TYR A 42 11.30 -13.39 -7.48
N GLN A 43 11.05 -12.76 -6.34
CA GLN A 43 9.85 -13.00 -5.54
C GLN A 43 8.57 -12.62 -6.30
N ASP A 44 8.57 -11.50 -7.03
CA ASP A 44 7.43 -11.09 -7.86
C ASP A 44 7.25 -12.04 -9.05
N PHE A 45 8.33 -12.38 -9.75
CA PHE A 45 8.30 -13.33 -10.88
C PHE A 45 7.75 -14.70 -10.46
N ARG A 46 8.24 -15.25 -9.34
CA ARG A 46 7.77 -16.55 -8.83
C ARG A 46 6.30 -16.50 -8.46
N THR A 47 5.86 -15.46 -7.76
CA THR A 47 4.45 -15.29 -7.39
C THR A 47 3.55 -15.28 -8.63
N ARG A 48 3.95 -14.55 -9.68
CA ARG A 48 3.23 -14.51 -10.96
C ARG A 48 3.25 -15.85 -11.70
N LEU A 49 4.38 -16.56 -11.66
CA LEU A 49 4.52 -17.86 -12.30
C LEU A 49 3.64 -18.91 -11.62
N VAL A 50 3.58 -18.91 -10.29
CA VAL A 50 2.67 -19.77 -9.52
C VAL A 50 1.22 -19.38 -9.75
N ALA A 51 0.89 -18.08 -9.76
CA ALA A 51 -0.46 -17.60 -10.08
C ALA A 51 -0.91 -18.04 -11.49
N MET A 52 -0.01 -17.97 -12.48
CA MET A 52 -0.27 -18.44 -13.84
C MET A 52 -0.46 -19.96 -13.93
N VAL A 53 0.31 -20.74 -13.17
CA VAL A 53 0.25 -22.21 -13.18
C VAL A 53 -0.93 -22.75 -12.36
N MET A 54 -1.27 -22.10 -11.24
CA MET A 54 -2.32 -22.54 -10.31
C MET A 54 -3.67 -21.85 -10.55
N GLY A 55 -3.74 -20.89 -11.47
CA GLY A 55 -4.99 -20.19 -11.82
C GLY A 55 -5.56 -19.33 -10.70
N GLU A 56 -4.76 -19.00 -9.67
CA GLU A 56 -5.20 -18.09 -8.62
C GLU A 56 -4.91 -16.64 -9.00
N GLU A 57 -5.97 -15.84 -8.94
CA GLU A 57 -5.89 -14.39 -9.10
C GLU A 57 -4.93 -13.81 -8.04
N SER A 58 -3.89 -13.14 -8.53
CA SER A 58 -2.79 -12.49 -7.81
C SER A 58 -3.14 -11.96 -6.39
N PRO A 59 -2.25 -12.16 -5.38
CA PRO A 59 -2.50 -11.67 -4.03
C PRO A 59 -2.28 -10.15 -3.93
N LYS A 60 -3.17 -9.47 -3.19
CA LYS A 60 -3.17 -8.03 -2.87
C LYS A 60 -2.95 -7.12 -4.08
N THR A 61 -3.86 -7.21 -5.05
CA THR A 61 -4.12 -6.07 -5.94
C THR A 61 -4.56 -4.86 -5.13
N ILE A 62 -4.30 -3.67 -5.67
CA ILE A 62 -4.68 -2.36 -5.14
C ILE A 62 -6.17 -2.33 -4.70
N GLY A 63 -7.02 -3.14 -5.35
CA GLY A 63 -8.40 -3.38 -4.92
C GLY A 63 -8.54 -3.84 -3.46
N GLN A 64 -7.73 -4.79 -2.98
CA GLN A 64 -7.81 -5.28 -1.60
C GLN A 64 -7.37 -4.25 -0.55
N VAL A 65 -6.43 -3.35 -0.90
CA VAL A 65 -6.08 -2.22 -0.02
C VAL A 65 -7.16 -1.14 -0.06
N ILE A 66 -7.80 -0.90 -1.21
CA ILE A 66 -8.97 -0.03 -1.32
C ILE A 66 -10.16 -0.59 -0.54
N ASP A 67 -10.43 -1.89 -0.61
CA ASP A 67 -11.53 -2.55 0.11
C ASP A 67 -11.31 -2.55 1.62
N LYS A 68 -10.07 -2.79 2.06
CA LYS A 68 -9.70 -2.63 3.48
C LYS A 68 -9.83 -1.17 3.94
N SER A 69 -9.48 -0.21 3.10
CA SER A 69 -9.64 1.21 3.40
C SER A 69 -11.12 1.62 3.45
N LYS A 70 -11.96 1.13 2.53
CA LYS A 70 -13.42 1.31 2.56
C LYS A 70 -14.05 0.70 3.81
N LYS A 71 -13.63 -0.51 4.20
CA LYS A 71 -14.16 -1.17 5.40
C LYS A 71 -13.77 -0.42 6.67
N LYS A 72 -12.55 0.12 6.74
CA LYS A 72 -12.10 0.96 7.86
C LYS A 72 -12.81 2.32 7.90
N ALA A 73 -13.05 2.94 6.74
CA ALA A 73 -13.81 4.18 6.63
C ALA A 73 -15.29 4.01 7.03
N ALA A 74 -15.89 2.87 6.70
CA ALA A 74 -17.27 2.54 7.11
C ALA A 74 -17.39 2.42 8.64
N ASP A 75 -16.39 1.82 9.29
CA ASP A 75 -16.35 1.67 10.75
C ASP A 75 -16.18 3.03 11.46
N SER A 76 -15.27 3.86 10.95
CA SER A 76 -15.09 5.25 11.42
C SER A 76 -16.33 6.12 11.22
N THR A 77 -17.11 5.90 10.16
CA THR A 77 -18.32 6.70 9.88
C THR A 77 -19.45 6.38 10.87
N VAL A 78 -19.56 5.12 11.30
CA VAL A 78 -20.55 4.69 12.29
C VAL A 78 -20.19 5.24 13.68
N GLU A 79 -18.90 5.31 14.01
CA GLU A 79 -18.42 5.85 15.27
C GLU A 79 -18.55 7.39 15.34
N VAL A 80 -18.25 8.09 14.25
CA VAL A 80 -18.44 9.55 14.12
C VAL A 80 -19.94 9.91 14.20
N LYS A 81 -20.82 9.14 13.55
CA LYS A 81 -22.28 9.41 13.59
C LYS A 81 -22.88 9.29 14.99
N LYS A 82 -22.44 8.29 15.77
CA LYS A 82 -22.85 8.14 17.18
C LYS A 82 -22.32 9.26 18.08
N GLN A 83 -21.13 9.78 17.79
CA GLN A 83 -20.58 10.92 18.52
C GLN A 83 -21.32 12.22 18.21
N ILE A 84 -21.67 12.45 16.93
CA ILE A 84 -22.44 13.62 16.50
C ILE A 84 -23.84 13.62 17.15
N GLU A 85 -24.54 12.50 17.19
CA GLU A 85 -25.86 12.40 17.85
C GLU A 85 -25.79 12.69 19.36
N ASN A 86 -24.68 12.30 20.01
CA ASN A 86 -24.45 12.60 21.42
C ASN A 86 -24.12 14.10 21.63
N LEU A 87 -23.37 14.71 20.70
CA LEU A 87 -23.09 16.14 20.72
C LEU A 87 -24.35 16.98 20.46
N GLU A 88 -25.20 16.62 19.50
CA GLU A 88 -26.45 17.35 19.21
C GLU A 88 -27.41 17.35 20.40
N ARG A 89 -27.55 16.20 21.09
CA ARG A 89 -28.33 16.10 22.34
C ARG A 89 -27.79 17.01 23.44
N LYS A 90 -26.49 17.29 23.44
CA LYS A 90 -25.83 18.18 24.39
C LYS A 90 -25.96 19.66 23.97
N VAL A 91 -25.94 19.96 22.67
CA VAL A 91 -26.03 21.32 22.11
C VAL A 91 -27.45 21.89 22.24
N GLU A 92 -28.51 21.08 22.14
CA GLU A 92 -29.89 21.54 22.35
C GLU A 92 -30.14 22.12 23.76
N SER A 93 -29.32 21.74 24.75
CA SER A 93 -29.44 22.22 26.13
C SER A 93 -28.76 23.58 26.39
N VAL A 94 -28.07 24.17 25.41
CA VAL A 94 -27.27 25.40 25.60
C VAL A 94 -27.34 26.31 24.36
N LEU A 95 -28.42 27.09 24.24
CA LEU A 95 -28.46 28.27 23.35
C LEU A 95 -28.32 29.53 24.22
N PRO A 96 -27.40 30.45 23.87
CA PRO A 96 -27.75 31.41 22.83
C PRO A 96 -26.62 31.80 21.84
N GLN A 97 -27.06 32.01 20.59
CA GLN A 97 -26.55 32.91 19.52
C GLN A 97 -25.06 32.86 19.15
N ILE A 98 -24.77 32.23 17.99
CA ILE A 98 -23.45 32.25 17.35
C ILE A 98 -23.38 33.41 16.33
N PRO A 99 -22.43 34.34 16.45
CA PRO A 99 -22.16 35.38 15.45
C PRO A 99 -21.71 34.74 14.12
N ILE A 100 -22.27 35.21 13.01
CA ILE A 100 -21.98 34.73 11.65
C ILE A 100 -20.50 35.01 11.32
N PRO A 101 -19.67 33.98 11.04
CA PRO A 101 -18.28 34.20 10.62
C PRO A 101 -18.22 34.73 9.17
N PRO A 102 -17.13 35.44 8.79
CA PRO A 102 -16.95 35.99 7.44
C PRO A 102 -16.86 34.90 6.35
N PRO A 103 -17.11 35.23 5.06
CA PRO A 103 -17.28 34.25 3.99
C PRO A 103 -16.06 33.35 3.79
N ALA A 104 -16.33 32.06 3.66
CA ALA A 104 -15.35 30.99 3.50
C ALA A 104 -14.50 31.19 2.22
N LYS A 105 -13.20 30.95 2.36
CA LYS A 105 -12.22 30.93 1.26
C LYS A 105 -12.61 29.84 0.23
N PRO A 106 -12.31 30.06 -1.06
CA PRO A 106 -12.68 29.12 -2.14
C PRO A 106 -12.08 27.73 -1.93
N ALA A 107 -12.82 26.71 -2.39
CA ALA A 107 -12.52 25.30 -2.19
C ALA A 107 -11.06 24.95 -2.54
N PRO A 108 -10.35 24.20 -1.67
CA PRO A 108 -8.94 23.87 -1.88
C PRO A 108 -8.75 23.01 -3.12
N LYS A 109 -7.92 23.46 -4.07
CA LYS A 109 -7.35 22.58 -5.11
C LYS A 109 -6.33 21.69 -4.40
N ARG A 110 -6.64 20.41 -4.22
CA ARG A 110 -5.75 19.45 -3.58
C ARG A 110 -4.57 19.13 -4.50
N TYR A 111 -3.37 19.03 -3.95
CA TYR A 111 -2.12 18.72 -4.67
C TYR A 111 -1.52 17.39 -4.19
N VAL A 112 -0.77 16.75 -5.06
CA VAL A 112 -0.01 15.51 -4.81
C VAL A 112 1.44 15.73 -5.16
N TYR A 113 2.38 15.29 -4.32
CA TYR A 113 3.81 15.34 -4.59
C TYR A 113 4.53 14.07 -4.10
N ALA A 114 5.71 13.81 -4.66
CA ALA A 114 6.60 12.72 -4.23
C ALA A 114 7.81 13.30 -3.50
N ASP A 115 8.23 12.68 -2.40
CA ASP A 115 9.46 13.05 -1.68
C ASP A 115 10.70 12.32 -2.22
N GLU A 116 11.87 12.58 -1.62
CA GLU A 116 13.15 11.96 -2.02
C GLU A 116 13.19 10.43 -1.81
N ALA A 117 12.35 9.91 -0.92
CA ALA A 117 12.19 8.48 -0.69
C ALA A 117 11.17 7.84 -1.65
N GLY A 118 10.53 8.64 -2.51
CA GLY A 118 9.49 8.20 -3.43
C GLY A 118 8.12 7.99 -2.78
N ALA A 119 7.89 8.50 -1.57
CA ALA A 119 6.58 8.44 -0.92
C ALA A 119 5.65 9.55 -1.44
N ILE A 120 4.38 9.20 -1.63
CA ILE A 120 3.35 10.10 -2.16
C ILE A 120 2.63 10.81 -1.01
N HIS A 121 2.57 12.14 -1.08
CA HIS A 121 1.93 13.01 -0.09
C HIS A 121 0.83 13.85 -0.73
N PHE A 122 -0.20 14.19 0.05
CA PHE A 122 -1.33 15.02 -0.36
C PHE A 122 -1.33 16.30 0.46
N ALA A 123 -1.60 17.43 -0.20
CA ALA A 123 -1.71 18.75 0.42
C ALA A 123 -3.00 19.41 -0.03
N ASP A 124 -3.71 20.10 0.86
CA ASP A 124 -4.96 20.79 0.50
C ASP A 124 -4.69 22.11 -0.24
N SER A 125 -3.44 22.56 -0.28
CA SER A 125 -3.04 23.74 -1.04
C SER A 125 -1.59 23.64 -1.52
N LEU A 126 -1.20 24.45 -2.50
CA LEU A 126 0.18 24.44 -3.01
C LEU A 126 1.17 24.98 -1.96
N GLU A 127 0.71 25.88 -1.10
CA GLU A 127 1.48 26.50 -0.02
C GLU A 127 1.93 25.47 1.01
N GLU A 128 1.11 24.45 1.26
CA GLU A 128 1.36 23.36 2.19
C GLU A 128 2.38 22.34 1.66
N VAL A 129 2.64 22.32 0.35
CA VAL A 129 3.73 21.52 -0.23
C VAL A 129 5.08 22.16 0.11
N PRO A 130 6.06 21.40 0.67
CA PRO A 130 7.39 21.93 0.94
C PRO A 130 8.07 22.48 -0.33
N GLU A 131 8.81 23.58 -0.20
CA GLU A 131 9.33 24.35 -1.35
C GLU A 131 10.14 23.49 -2.34
N ALA A 132 10.92 22.54 -1.83
CA ALA A 132 11.71 21.62 -2.63
C ALA A 132 10.86 20.76 -3.59
N PHE A 133 9.62 20.42 -3.20
CA PHE A 133 8.74 19.50 -3.92
C PHE A 133 7.62 20.21 -4.68
N ARG A 134 7.44 21.53 -4.50
CA ARG A 134 6.40 22.32 -5.21
C ARG A 134 6.51 22.23 -6.74
N LYS A 135 7.73 22.15 -7.27
CA LYS A 135 7.96 22.06 -8.73
C LYS A 135 7.42 20.76 -9.35
N GLY A 136 7.37 19.68 -8.56
CA GLY A 136 6.87 18.37 -8.99
C GLY A 136 5.43 18.09 -8.54
N ALA A 137 4.81 19.01 -7.80
CA ALA A 137 3.46 18.83 -7.29
C ALA A 137 2.43 18.91 -8.43
N GLN A 138 1.53 17.93 -8.49
CA GLN A 138 0.43 17.90 -9.45
C GLN A 138 -0.90 18.19 -8.76
N PRO A 139 -1.79 18.98 -9.39
CA PRO A 139 -3.15 19.16 -8.89
C PRO A 139 -3.95 17.86 -9.06
N LEU A 140 -4.65 17.43 -8.02
CA LEU A 140 -5.57 16.30 -8.03
C LEU A 140 -6.89 16.76 -8.64
N GLN A 141 -7.20 16.29 -9.84
CA GLN A 141 -8.47 16.53 -10.52
C GLN A 141 -9.48 15.47 -10.03
N GLU A 142 -10.68 15.91 -9.63
CA GLU A 142 -11.79 15.01 -9.26
C GLU A 142 -12.34 14.23 -10.46
#